data_AF-A0A9W6LAX2-F1
#
_entry.id   AF-A0A9W6LAX2-F1
#
_cell.length_a   1.000
_cell.length_b   1.000
_cell.length_c   1.000
_cell.angle_alpha   90.00
_cell.angle_beta   90.00
_cell.angle_gamma   90.00
#
_symmetry.space_group_name_H-M   'P 1'
#
loop_
_entity.id
_entity.type
_entity.pdbx_description
1 polymer ?
#
loop_
_entity_poly.entity_id
_entity_poly.type
_entity_poly.pdbx_seq_one_letter_code
_entity_poly.pdbx_strand_id
1 'polypeptide(L)'
;MFYMGSEGIALASEIQACAPSSKSVNQERIPKKSVDIRVAPNGSAKRIINRKATEVTHRTQYAQIDSSTKVNEVCRQGGWSYIQVKEPEWLAATHMGWVPSNTLNEVKVSSKGKRIYRENEIIWDKYSKPYKNLILYAVNGYLQDECPDLDPSFVTQAPSRTTKKNPVFFVVCGKDRNVRNIFFSKAEIENRKKQER
;
A
#
# COMPACT_ATOMS: atom_id res chain seq x y z
N MET A 1 34.58 -12.20 -21.23
CA MET A 1 34.95 -11.72 -19.88
C MET A 1 34.27 -10.37 -19.69
N PHE A 2 33.07 -10.36 -19.09
CA PHE A 2 32.35 -9.12 -18.79
C PHE A 2 32.53 -8.82 -17.30
N TYR A 3 33.20 -7.71 -17.01
CA TYR A 3 33.27 -7.11 -15.68
C TYR A 3 31.85 -6.72 -15.25
N MET A 4 31.23 -7.52 -14.38
CA MET A 4 30.09 -7.06 -13.59
C MET A 4 30.64 -6.34 -12.37
N GLY A 5 30.51 -5.01 -12.36
CA GLY A 5 30.76 -4.21 -11.17
C GLY A 5 29.94 -4.75 -10.01
N SER A 6 30.63 -5.06 -8.92
CA SER A 6 30.08 -5.56 -7.66
C SER A 6 29.35 -4.43 -6.92
N GLU A 7 28.20 -4.00 -7.43
CA GLU A 7 27.24 -3.31 -6.57
C GLU A 7 26.58 -4.36 -5.67
N GLY A 8 26.76 -4.18 -4.36
CA GLY A 8 26.41 -5.16 -3.35
C GLY A 8 24.97 -5.67 -3.48
N ILE A 9 24.85 -6.91 -3.92
CA ILE A 9 23.61 -7.69 -3.93
C ILE A 9 23.51 -8.43 -2.60
N ALA A 10 22.30 -8.51 -2.04
CA ALA A 10 22.02 -9.24 -0.82
C ALA A 10 20.74 -10.07 -0.90
N LEU A 11 20.81 -11.25 -0.30
CA LEU A 11 19.69 -12.18 -0.16
C LEU A 11 18.91 -11.90 1.13
N ALA A 12 17.68 -12.42 1.23
CA ALA A 12 16.88 -12.32 2.45
C ALA A 12 17.59 -12.92 3.70
N SER A 13 18.52 -13.86 3.50
CA SER A 13 19.35 -14.44 4.57
C SER A 13 20.41 -13.48 5.13
N GLU A 14 20.67 -12.35 4.46
CA GLU A 14 21.63 -11.33 4.89
C GLU A 14 20.95 -10.19 5.67
N ILE A 15 19.63 -10.26 5.89
CA ILE A 15 18.89 -9.23 6.58
C ILE A 15 19.31 -9.21 8.05
N GLN A 16 19.81 -8.06 8.50
CA GLN A 16 20.06 -7.79 9.91
C GLN A 16 18.71 -7.76 10.64
N ALA A 17 18.53 -8.65 11.62
CA ALA A 17 17.36 -8.63 12.48
C ALA A 17 17.35 -7.41 13.42
N CYS A 18 16.21 -7.15 14.06
CA CYS A 18 16.10 -6.18 15.14
C CYS A 18 17.13 -6.49 16.25
N ALA A 19 18.04 -5.56 16.52
CA ALA A 19 18.98 -5.69 17.63
C ALA A 19 18.24 -5.56 18.99
N PRO A 20 18.76 -6.15 20.09
CA PRO A 20 18.18 -5.99 21.43
C PRO A 20 18.04 -4.53 21.89
N SER A 21 18.89 -3.63 21.39
CA SER A 21 18.84 -2.19 21.65
C SER A 21 17.79 -1.44 20.81
N SER A 22 17.10 -2.13 19.89
CA SER A 22 16.08 -1.52 19.04
C SER A 22 14.80 -1.28 19.84
N LYS A 23 14.09 -0.20 19.51
CA LYS A 23 12.76 0.04 20.09
C LYS A 23 11.75 -0.90 19.44
N SER A 24 11.16 -1.78 20.22
CA SER A 24 10.01 -2.60 19.78
C SER A 24 8.80 -1.70 19.48
N VAL A 25 8.11 -1.95 18.36
CA VAL A 25 6.96 -1.14 17.92
C VAL A 25 5.72 -2.02 17.74
N ASN A 26 5.77 -3.01 16.84
CA ASN A 26 4.67 -3.91 16.48
C ASN A 26 3.36 -3.18 16.12
N GLN A 27 3.43 -2.30 15.12
CA GLN A 27 2.27 -1.52 14.65
C GLN A 27 2.11 -1.61 13.14
N GLU A 28 0.85 -1.64 12.70
CA GLU A 28 0.55 -1.56 11.27
C GLU A 28 0.86 -0.17 10.71
N ARG A 29 1.50 -0.16 9.54
CA ARG A 29 1.88 1.04 8.81
C ARG A 29 1.53 0.92 7.33
N ILE A 30 1.36 2.06 6.69
CA ILE A 30 1.17 2.18 5.23
C ILE A 30 2.35 2.96 4.64
N PRO A 31 3.04 2.45 3.61
CA PRO A 31 4.09 3.22 2.94
C PRO A 31 3.53 4.45 2.22
N LYS A 32 4.27 5.55 2.29
CA LYS A 32 3.91 6.84 1.65
C LYS A 32 4.13 6.84 0.13
N LYS A 33 5.07 6.02 -0.32
CA LYS A 33 5.57 5.94 -1.70
C LYS A 33 6.34 4.63 -1.88
N SER A 34 6.69 4.31 -3.12
CA SER A 34 7.62 3.21 -3.38
C SER A 34 8.97 3.45 -2.69
N VAL A 35 9.44 2.43 -1.98
CA VAL A 35 10.73 2.42 -1.29
C VAL A 35 11.35 1.02 -1.33
N ASP A 36 12.65 0.96 -1.66
CA ASP A 36 13.46 -0.26 -1.64
C ASP A 36 13.66 -0.76 -0.21
N ILE A 37 13.52 -2.07 -0.01
CA ILE A 37 13.82 -2.73 1.26
C ILE A 37 15.32 -3.04 1.32
N ARG A 38 15.94 -2.81 2.48
CA ARG A 38 17.38 -2.95 2.70
C ARG A 38 17.71 -3.99 3.77
N VAL A 39 18.92 -4.53 3.71
CA VAL A 39 19.38 -5.52 4.69
C VAL A 39 19.78 -4.95 6.04
N ALA A 40 20.05 -3.65 6.15
CA ALA A 40 20.49 -3.03 7.40
C ALA A 40 19.92 -1.60 7.55
N PRO A 41 19.85 -1.05 8.79
CA PRO A 41 19.25 0.26 9.09
C PRO A 41 20.16 1.44 8.72
N ASN A 42 20.62 1.51 7.47
CA ASN A 42 21.39 2.64 6.95
C ASN A 42 21.26 2.80 5.42
N GLY A 43 21.54 4.01 4.93
CA GLY A 43 21.32 4.38 3.53
C GLY A 43 22.27 3.72 2.53
N SER A 44 23.42 3.24 2.99
CA SER A 44 24.43 2.55 2.17
C SER A 44 24.24 1.03 2.17
N ALA A 45 23.32 0.51 2.99
CA ALA A 45 23.03 -0.91 3.06
C ALA A 45 22.50 -1.44 1.73
N LYS A 46 22.91 -2.65 1.37
CA LYS A 46 22.47 -3.32 0.14
C LYS A 46 20.95 -3.43 0.07
N ARG A 47 20.42 -3.36 -1.14
CA ARG A 47 19.00 -3.58 -1.43
C ARG A 47 18.73 -5.08 -1.55
N ILE A 48 17.55 -5.51 -1.11
CA ILE A 48 17.14 -6.90 -1.20
C ILE A 48 16.67 -7.20 -2.63
N ILE A 49 17.12 -8.31 -3.21
CA ILE A 49 16.64 -8.75 -4.53
C ILE A 49 15.30 -9.46 -4.42
N ASN A 50 14.37 -9.08 -5.30
CA ASN A 50 13.18 -9.86 -5.60
C ASN A 50 13.55 -10.94 -6.62
N ARG A 51 13.93 -12.13 -6.13
CA ARG A 51 14.41 -13.24 -6.98
C ARG A 51 13.38 -13.64 -8.02
N LYS A 52 12.13 -13.84 -7.60
CA LYS A 52 11.04 -14.26 -8.48
C LYS A 52 10.82 -13.27 -9.62
N ALA A 53 10.80 -11.97 -9.34
CA ALA A 53 10.65 -10.96 -10.39
C ALA A 53 11.91 -10.85 -11.27
N THR A 54 13.10 -11.04 -10.68
CA THR A 54 14.37 -11.04 -11.43
C THR A 54 14.44 -12.20 -12.42
N GLU A 55 14.04 -13.39 -11.98
CA GLU A 55 13.99 -14.61 -12.80
C GLU A 55 13.01 -14.45 -13.97
N VAL A 56 11.81 -13.90 -13.72
CA VAL A 56 10.79 -13.69 -14.75
C VAL A 56 11.17 -12.59 -15.75
N THR A 57 11.80 -11.51 -15.30
CA THR A 57 12.11 -10.35 -16.16
C THR A 57 13.50 -10.38 -16.76
N HIS A 58 14.36 -11.32 -16.34
CA HIS A 58 15.79 -11.39 -16.66
C HIS A 58 16.57 -10.09 -16.38
N ARG A 59 16.06 -9.26 -15.46
CA ARG A 59 16.67 -8.01 -15.01
C ARG A 59 16.63 -7.97 -13.49
N THR A 60 17.68 -7.48 -12.86
CA THR A 60 17.70 -7.34 -11.39
C THR A 60 16.52 -6.50 -10.92
N GLN A 61 15.61 -7.13 -10.19
CA GLN A 61 14.48 -6.50 -9.53
C GLN A 61 14.75 -6.45 -8.03
N TYR A 62 14.48 -5.31 -7.41
CA TYR A 62 14.61 -5.14 -5.97
C TYR A 62 13.26 -5.31 -5.28
N ALA A 63 13.28 -5.80 -4.04
CA ALA A 63 12.10 -5.83 -3.19
C ALA A 63 11.72 -4.41 -2.80
N GLN A 64 10.47 -4.03 -3.08
CA GLN A 64 9.93 -2.70 -2.82
C GLN A 64 8.58 -2.81 -2.12
N ILE A 65 8.26 -1.81 -1.31
CA ILE A 65 6.92 -1.60 -0.76
C ILE A 65 6.41 -0.24 -1.21
N ASP A 66 5.10 -0.12 -1.41
CA ASP A 66 4.44 1.14 -1.75
C ASP A 66 3.06 1.25 -1.06
N SER A 67 2.28 2.26 -1.43
CA SER A 67 0.97 2.55 -0.84
C SER A 67 -0.07 1.44 -1.04
N SER A 68 0.15 0.49 -1.95
CA SER A 68 -0.70 -0.70 -2.12
C SER A 68 -0.46 -1.77 -1.05
N THR A 69 0.62 -1.65 -0.28
CA THR A 69 1.00 -2.65 0.73
C THR A 69 0.64 -2.19 2.14
N LYS A 70 0.35 -3.16 3.01
CA LYS A 70 0.26 -2.97 4.46
C LYS A 70 1.42 -3.70 5.10
N VAL A 71 2.13 -3.04 6.00
CA VAL A 71 3.29 -3.64 6.69
C VAL A 71 3.09 -3.62 8.19
N ASN A 72 3.65 -4.61 8.88
CA ASN A 72 3.89 -4.53 10.32
C ASN A 72 5.28 -3.92 10.54
N GLU A 73 5.34 -2.81 11.26
CA GLU A 73 6.58 -2.23 11.76
C GLU A 73 6.96 -2.95 13.06
N VAL A 74 7.98 -3.81 13.00
CA VAL A 74 8.39 -4.66 14.10
C VAL A 74 9.21 -3.86 15.12
N CYS A 75 10.24 -3.17 14.66
CA CYS A 75 11.11 -2.37 15.51
C CYS A 75 11.64 -1.13 14.78
N ARG A 76 12.19 -0.20 15.56
CA ARG A 76 12.93 0.97 15.09
C ARG A 76 14.35 0.99 15.63
N GLN A 77 15.28 1.37 14.76
CA GLN A 77 16.67 1.64 15.09
C GLN A 77 17.09 2.95 14.43
N GLY A 78 17.25 4.01 15.25
CA GLY A 78 17.47 5.35 14.74
C GLY A 78 16.33 5.81 13.82
N GLY A 79 16.67 6.29 12.62
CA GLY A 79 15.71 6.71 11.59
C GLY A 79 15.18 5.60 10.69
N TRP A 80 15.35 4.33 11.08
CA TRP A 80 15.01 3.16 10.27
C TRP A 80 14.03 2.24 10.99
N SER A 81 13.15 1.64 10.21
CA SER A 81 12.11 0.71 10.65
C SER A 81 12.35 -0.64 10.02
N TYR A 82 12.37 -1.69 10.82
CA TYR A 82 12.28 -3.06 10.33
C TYR A 82 10.81 -3.36 10.07
N ILE A 83 10.48 -3.76 8.85
CA ILE A 83 9.13 -4.06 8.42
C ILE A 83 9.00 -5.50 7.97
N GLN A 84 7.78 -6.00 8.02
CA GLN A 84 7.34 -7.21 7.35
C GLN A 84 6.03 -6.90 6.63
N VAL A 85 5.95 -7.22 5.34
CA VAL A 85 4.69 -7.07 4.59
C VAL A 85 3.64 -8.01 5.20
N LYS A 86 2.43 -7.48 5.42
CA LYS A 86 1.25 -8.21 5.87
C LYS A 86 0.24 -8.38 4.74
N GLU A 87 0.06 -7.34 3.94
CA GLU A 87 -0.79 -7.38 2.75
C GLU A 87 -0.04 -6.79 1.54
N PRO A 88 -0.10 -7.45 0.37
CA PRO A 88 -0.75 -8.74 0.14
C PRO A 88 0.07 -9.93 0.69
N GLU A 89 -0.62 -11.03 1.05
CA GLU A 89 -0.01 -12.18 1.75
C GLU A 89 1.12 -12.85 0.97
N TRP A 90 1.01 -12.92 -0.37
CA TRP A 90 2.04 -13.53 -1.23
C TRP A 90 3.40 -12.81 -1.18
N LEU A 91 3.45 -11.59 -0.63
CA LEU A 91 4.69 -10.86 -0.36
C LEU A 91 5.21 -11.06 1.08
N ALA A 92 4.40 -11.53 2.02
CA ALA A 92 4.71 -11.52 3.45
C ALA A 92 5.96 -12.33 3.82
N ALA A 93 6.21 -13.43 3.11
CA ALA A 93 7.37 -14.30 3.33
C ALA A 93 8.67 -13.76 2.70
N THR A 94 8.58 -12.80 1.77
CA THR A 94 9.75 -12.37 0.97
C THR A 94 10.09 -10.88 1.15
N HIS A 95 9.12 -10.06 1.53
CA HIS A 95 9.28 -8.61 1.65
C HIS A 95 9.34 -8.22 3.13
N MET A 96 10.54 -8.37 3.69
CA MET A 96 10.89 -7.94 5.05
C MET A 96 12.28 -7.33 5.06
N GLY A 97 12.56 -6.45 6.03
CA GLY A 97 13.84 -5.77 6.17
C GLY A 97 13.69 -4.30 6.54
N TRP A 98 14.70 -3.50 6.27
CA TRP A 98 14.79 -2.12 6.73
C TRP A 98 14.35 -1.10 5.69
N VAL A 99 13.56 -0.12 6.12
CA VAL A 99 13.16 1.07 5.36
C VAL A 99 13.31 2.32 6.23
N PRO A 100 13.48 3.53 5.65
CA PRO A 100 13.50 4.75 6.44
C PRO A 100 12.16 4.97 7.15
N SER A 101 12.14 5.21 8.46
CA SER A 101 10.89 5.34 9.22
C SER A 101 9.98 6.45 8.71
N ASN A 102 10.57 7.51 8.15
CA ASN A 102 9.81 8.63 7.60
C ASN A 102 9.02 8.29 6.31
N THR A 103 9.24 7.13 5.69
CA THR A 103 8.45 6.66 4.53
C THR A 103 7.18 5.93 4.97
N LEU A 104 7.00 5.69 6.26
CA LEU A 104 5.83 5.01 6.80
C LEU A 104 4.84 6.02 7.38
N ASN A 105 3.55 5.70 7.24
CA ASN A 105 2.47 6.38 7.92
C ASN A 105 1.78 5.44 8.90
N GLU A 106 1.21 6.03 9.95
CA GLU A 106 0.21 5.34 10.77
C GLU A 106 -1.04 5.03 9.94
N VAL A 107 -1.65 3.88 10.22
CA VAL A 107 -3.02 3.58 9.79
C VAL A 107 -3.95 4.49 10.57
N LYS A 108 -4.69 5.37 9.88
CA LYS A 108 -5.69 6.21 10.54
C LYS A 108 -6.98 5.43 10.73
N VAL A 109 -7.58 5.58 11.90
CA VAL A 109 -8.90 5.04 12.25
C VAL A 109 -9.80 6.15 12.76
N SER A 110 -11.09 6.07 12.46
CA SER A 110 -12.10 6.98 13.01
C SER A 110 -12.39 6.66 14.47
N SER A 111 -13.13 7.54 15.16
CA SER A 111 -13.62 7.29 16.53
C SER A 111 -14.49 6.03 16.63
N LYS A 112 -15.06 5.56 15.51
CA LYS A 112 -15.84 4.32 15.40
C LYS A 112 -14.98 3.09 15.04
N GLY A 113 -13.65 3.22 15.06
CA GLY A 113 -12.72 2.13 14.75
C GLY A 113 -12.59 1.79 13.26
N LYS A 114 -13.21 2.56 12.35
CA LYS A 114 -13.15 2.30 10.91
C LYS A 114 -11.91 2.94 10.27
N ARG A 115 -11.23 2.24 9.35
CA ARG A 115 -10.05 2.76 8.64
C ARG A 115 -10.37 4.04 7.86
N ILE A 116 -9.53 5.06 7.98
CA ILE A 116 -9.62 6.29 7.19
C ILE A 116 -8.52 6.26 6.12
N TYR A 117 -8.94 6.24 4.85
CA TYR A 117 -8.07 6.31 3.69
C TYR A 117 -7.69 7.76 3.39
N ARG A 118 -6.40 7.98 3.12
CA ARG A 118 -5.88 9.27 2.63
C ARG A 118 -5.75 9.25 1.12
N GLU A 119 -5.68 10.43 0.52
CA GLU A 119 -5.49 10.58 -0.92
C GLU A 119 -4.27 9.81 -1.43
N ASN A 120 -3.14 9.86 -0.73
CA ASN A 120 -1.91 9.17 -1.14
C ASN A 120 -1.90 7.66 -0.87
N GLU A 121 -2.97 7.12 -0.27
CA GLU A 121 -3.13 5.68 -0.08
C GLU A 121 -3.90 5.04 -1.23
N ILE A 122 -4.66 5.83 -2.00
CA ILE A 122 -5.42 5.34 -3.16
C ILE A 122 -4.59 5.51 -4.43
N ILE A 123 -4.55 4.46 -5.26
CA ILE A 123 -3.96 4.54 -6.59
C ILE A 123 -4.97 5.21 -7.53
N TRP A 124 -4.64 6.42 -7.98
CA TRP A 124 -5.50 7.20 -8.87
C TRP A 124 -5.08 7.03 -10.33
N ASP A 125 -5.98 6.52 -11.16
CA ASP A 125 -5.79 6.53 -12.61
C ASP A 125 -6.32 7.83 -13.24
N LYS A 126 -6.18 7.97 -14.56
CA LYS A 126 -6.64 9.16 -15.29
C LYS A 126 -8.15 9.41 -15.18
N TYR A 127 -8.96 8.41 -14.85
CA TYR A 127 -10.41 8.48 -14.77
C TYR A 127 -10.92 8.79 -13.36
N SER A 128 -10.27 8.28 -12.31
CA SER A 128 -10.62 8.55 -10.90
C SER A 128 -9.96 9.82 -10.36
N LYS A 129 -8.78 10.20 -10.88
CA LYS A 129 -8.02 11.39 -10.44
C LYS A 129 -8.82 12.72 -10.45
N PRO A 130 -9.71 13.00 -11.42
CA PRO A 130 -10.53 14.23 -11.38
C PRO A 130 -11.58 14.26 -10.26
N TYR A 131 -11.87 13.12 -9.63
CA TYR A 131 -12.98 12.94 -8.68
C TYR A 131 -12.52 12.55 -7.27
N LYS A 132 -11.23 12.75 -6.94
CA LYS A 132 -10.60 12.35 -5.65
C LYS A 132 -11.44 12.68 -4.42
N ASN A 133 -11.85 13.93 -4.27
CA ASN A 133 -12.60 14.39 -3.10
C ASN A 133 -13.96 13.70 -2.97
N LEU A 134 -14.60 13.42 -4.10
CA LEU A 134 -15.90 12.76 -4.16
C LEU A 134 -15.76 11.26 -3.83
N ILE A 135 -14.73 10.60 -4.37
CA ILE A 135 -14.42 9.20 -4.10
C ILE A 135 -13.96 9.01 -2.64
N LEU A 136 -13.06 9.85 -2.13
CA LEU A 136 -12.61 9.79 -0.74
C LEU A 136 -13.77 9.97 0.24
N TYR A 137 -14.73 10.84 -0.08
CA TYR A 137 -15.94 10.99 0.74
C TYR A 137 -16.76 9.69 0.77
N ALA A 138 -16.92 9.00 -0.36
CA ALA A 138 -17.64 7.73 -0.41
C ALA A 138 -16.89 6.62 0.36
N VAL A 139 -15.59 6.46 0.07
CA VAL A 139 -14.70 5.45 0.66
C VAL A 139 -14.57 5.60 2.18
N ASN A 140 -14.49 6.83 2.68
CA ASN A 140 -14.41 7.10 4.12
C ASN A 140 -15.78 7.28 4.79
N GLY A 141 -16.87 7.15 4.02
CA GLY A 141 -18.24 7.32 4.47
C GLY A 141 -19.01 6.02 4.36
N TYR A 142 -20.10 6.04 3.58
CA TYR A 142 -21.05 4.94 3.49
C TYR A 142 -20.47 3.65 2.91
N LEU A 143 -19.44 3.72 2.06
CA LEU A 143 -18.83 2.50 1.50
C LEU A 143 -18.10 1.67 2.54
N GLN A 144 -17.80 2.20 3.73
CA GLN A 144 -17.14 1.41 4.77
C GLN A 144 -18.00 0.26 5.30
N ASP A 145 -19.32 0.39 5.23
CA ASP A 145 -20.26 -0.66 5.66
C ASP A 145 -20.47 -1.71 4.55
N GLU A 146 -20.51 -1.27 3.28
CA GLU A 146 -20.63 -2.16 2.13
C GLU A 146 -19.30 -2.84 1.76
N CYS A 147 -18.20 -2.18 2.10
CA CYS A 147 -16.85 -2.59 1.83
C CYS A 147 -15.84 -2.31 2.97
N PRO A 148 -15.80 -3.18 3.99
CA PRO A 148 -14.82 -3.06 5.07
C PRO A 148 -13.38 -3.35 4.59
N ASP A 149 -13.21 -4.25 3.62
CA ASP A 149 -11.94 -4.68 3.05
C ASP A 149 -11.72 -4.10 1.65
N LEU A 150 -11.66 -2.77 1.55
CA LEU A 150 -11.40 -2.08 0.30
C LEU A 150 -9.94 -2.27 -0.15
N ASP A 151 -9.75 -2.63 -1.43
CA ASP A 151 -8.44 -2.59 -2.08
C ASP A 151 -8.21 -1.18 -2.65
N PRO A 152 -7.27 -0.40 -2.07
CA PRO A 152 -7.04 0.97 -2.51
C PRO A 152 -6.32 1.07 -3.86
N SER A 153 -5.88 -0.07 -4.42
CA SER A 153 -5.22 -0.17 -5.72
C SER A 153 -6.21 -0.15 -6.88
N PHE A 154 -7.49 -0.48 -6.62
CA PHE A 154 -8.52 -0.63 -7.65
C PHE A 154 -9.68 0.33 -7.41
N VAL A 155 -9.42 1.61 -7.68
CA VAL A 155 -10.41 2.68 -7.60
C VAL A 155 -10.48 3.41 -8.94
N THR A 156 -11.48 3.06 -9.75
CA THR A 156 -11.59 3.55 -11.14
C THR A 156 -13.03 3.77 -11.57
N GLN A 157 -13.21 4.41 -12.73
CA GLN A 157 -14.50 4.62 -13.36
C GLN A 157 -14.97 3.33 -14.06
N ALA A 158 -16.25 3.00 -13.95
CA ALA A 158 -16.88 1.87 -14.64
C ALA A 158 -17.30 2.28 -16.07
N PRO A 159 -16.56 1.93 -17.14
CA PRO A 159 -16.76 2.53 -18.46
C PRO A 159 -18.13 2.21 -19.06
N SER A 160 -18.68 1.03 -18.78
CA SER A 160 -19.99 0.58 -19.27
C SER A 160 -21.19 1.18 -18.51
N ARG A 161 -20.94 1.87 -17.39
CA ARG A 161 -21.99 2.46 -16.53
C ARG A 161 -21.91 3.98 -16.45
N THR A 162 -20.79 4.55 -16.89
CA THR A 162 -20.48 5.95 -16.71
C THR A 162 -21.12 6.82 -17.81
N THR A 163 -21.53 8.03 -17.45
CA THR A 163 -21.93 9.06 -18.41
C THR A 163 -21.17 10.35 -18.11
N LYS A 164 -21.08 11.27 -19.09
CA LYS A 164 -20.44 12.59 -18.88
C LYS A 164 -21.08 13.38 -17.72
N LYS A 165 -22.40 13.24 -17.53
CA LYS A 165 -23.15 13.95 -16.47
C LYS A 165 -23.08 13.23 -15.12
N ASN A 166 -23.11 11.90 -15.12
CA ASN A 166 -23.09 11.09 -13.91
C ASN A 166 -22.02 10.00 -14.04
N PRO A 167 -20.77 10.28 -13.62
CA PRO A 167 -19.74 9.27 -13.62
C PRO A 167 -20.04 8.20 -12.57
N VAL A 168 -19.82 6.94 -12.95
CA VAL A 168 -19.94 5.77 -12.08
C VAL A 168 -18.56 5.21 -11.85
N PHE A 169 -18.23 4.94 -10.59
CA PHE A 169 -16.98 4.38 -10.14
C PHE A 169 -17.21 2.98 -9.57
N PHE A 170 -16.14 2.23 -9.41
CA PHE A 170 -16.14 1.07 -8.55
C PHE A 170 -14.87 0.99 -7.72
N VAL A 171 -15.01 0.33 -6.56
CA VAL A 171 -13.92 -0.14 -5.72
C VAL A 171 -13.95 -1.67 -5.71
N VAL A 172 -12.78 -2.29 -5.63
CA VAL A 172 -12.70 -3.73 -5.35
C VAL A 172 -12.79 -3.94 -3.84
N CYS A 173 -13.63 -4.89 -3.45
CA CYS A 173 -13.88 -5.23 -2.07
C CYS A 173 -13.65 -6.71 -1.79
N GLY A 174 -13.00 -7.00 -0.68
CA GLY A 174 -12.71 -8.36 -0.23
C GLY A 174 -11.32 -8.81 -0.61
N LYS A 175 -11.01 -10.07 -0.25
CA LYS A 175 -9.71 -10.70 -0.43
C LYS A 175 -9.87 -12.07 -1.08
N ASP A 176 -8.79 -12.54 -1.70
CA ASP A 176 -8.68 -13.88 -2.29
C ASP A 176 -9.81 -14.18 -3.28
N ARG A 177 -10.59 -15.24 -3.02
CA ARG A 177 -11.70 -15.69 -3.87
C ARG A 177 -12.99 -14.91 -3.65
N ASN A 178 -13.06 -14.07 -2.62
CA ASN A 178 -14.25 -13.33 -2.22
C ASN A 178 -14.18 -11.85 -2.64
N VAL A 179 -13.65 -11.59 -3.82
CA VAL A 179 -13.54 -10.23 -4.37
C VAL A 179 -14.81 -9.86 -5.14
N ARG A 180 -15.32 -8.65 -4.91
CA ARG A 180 -16.47 -8.08 -5.63
C ARG A 180 -16.27 -6.60 -5.91
N ASN A 181 -16.88 -6.12 -6.98
CA ASN A 181 -16.90 -4.69 -7.30
C ASN A 181 -18.10 -4.04 -6.62
N ILE A 182 -17.84 -2.99 -5.83
CA ILE A 182 -18.88 -2.12 -5.29
C ILE A 182 -18.94 -0.86 -6.16
N PHE A 183 -20.10 -0.64 -6.79
CA PHE A 183 -20.31 0.48 -7.69
C PHE A 183 -20.99 1.63 -6.97
N PHE A 184 -20.59 2.85 -7.31
CA PHE A 184 -21.21 4.06 -6.77
C PHE A 184 -21.12 5.20 -7.79
N SER A 185 -22.05 6.14 -7.73
CA SER A 185 -22.13 7.24 -8.70
C SER A 185 -21.93 8.61 -8.07
N LYS A 186 -21.57 9.60 -8.91
CA LYS A 186 -21.54 11.01 -8.49
C LYS A 186 -22.89 11.45 -7.91
N ALA A 187 -23.98 11.16 -8.60
CA ALA A 187 -25.32 11.54 -8.17
C ALA A 187 -25.69 10.93 -6.80
N GLU A 188 -25.33 9.67 -6.56
CA GLU A 188 -25.54 9.02 -5.28
C GLU A 188 -24.80 9.74 -4.15
N ILE A 189 -23.52 10.07 -4.36
CA ILE A 189 -22.70 10.77 -3.36
C ILE A 189 -23.27 12.16 -3.06
N GLU A 190 -23.68 12.88 -4.09
CA GLU A 190 -24.28 14.22 -3.94
C GLU A 190 -25.62 14.17 -3.20
N ASN A 191 -26.43 13.14 -3.43
CA ASN A 191 -27.68 12.94 -2.70
C ASN A 191 -27.44 12.63 -1.21
N ARG A 192 -26.48 11.75 -0.89
CA ARG A 192 -26.12 11.44 0.51
C ARG A 192 -25.60 12.67 1.25
N LYS A 193 -24.75 13.48 0.60
CA LYS A 193 -24.27 14.76 1.16
C LYS A 193 -25.39 15.74 1.51
N LYS A 194 -26.53 15.69 0.81
CA LYS A 194 -27.69 16.54 1.12
C LYS A 194 -28.48 16.02 2.33
N GLN A 195 -28.49 14.72 2.56
CA GLN A 195 -29.19 14.10 3.69
C GLN A 195 -28.45 14.29 5.02
N GLU A 196 -27.14 14.58 4.98
CA GLU A 196 -26.29 14.84 6.14
C GLU A 196 -26.23 16.32 6.57
N ARG A 197 -26.93 17.21 5.84
CA ARG A 197 -27.03 18.65 6.13
C ARG A 197 -28.36 18.98 6.77
#